data_AF-A0A3S4RR60-F1
#
_entry.id   AF-A0A3S4RR60-F1
#
_cell.length_a   1.000
_cell.length_b   1.000
_cell.length_c   1.000
_cell.angle_alpha   90.00
_cell.angle_beta   90.00
_cell.angle_gamma   90.00
#
_symmetry.space_group_name_H-M   'P 1'
#
loop_
_entity.id
_entity.type
_entity.pdbx_description
1 polymer ?
#
loop_
_entity_poly.entity_id
_entity_poly.type
_entity_poly.pdbx_seq_one_letter_code
_entity_poly.pdbx_strand_id
1 'polypeptide(L)'
;MANKNEQLLYDTLLCIPGMNESVRIDVKVSRKMVLLLSQVVERGLDAKDGTGMMEAMPAESLQELRELVDGFMEKSGLTELARKLNAIQQLKG
;
A
#
# COMPACT_ATOMS: atom_id res chain seq x y z
N MET A 1 -11.86 38.07 -4.47
CA MET A 1 -11.42 36.77 -5.03
C MET A 1 -11.30 35.84 -3.85
N ALA A 2 -12.25 34.92 -3.66
CA ALA A 2 -12.12 33.90 -2.63
C ALA A 2 -10.81 33.15 -2.87
N ASN A 3 -10.01 32.98 -1.82
CA ASN A 3 -8.68 32.43 -1.92
C ASN A 3 -8.83 30.97 -2.39
N LYS A 4 -8.38 30.63 -3.61
CA LYS A 4 -8.58 29.29 -4.20
C LYS A 4 -8.16 28.14 -3.27
N ASN A 5 -7.19 28.39 -2.39
CA ASN A 5 -6.71 27.42 -1.41
C ASN A 5 -7.73 27.17 -0.28
N GLU A 6 -8.50 28.17 0.14
CA GLU A 6 -9.54 28.02 1.17
C GLU A 6 -10.70 27.17 0.63
N GLN A 7 -11.13 27.43 -0.62
CA GLN A 7 -12.17 26.63 -1.27
C GLN A 7 -11.75 25.16 -1.41
N LEU A 8 -10.51 24.91 -1.86
CA LEU A 8 -9.97 23.55 -1.97
C LEU A 8 -9.90 22.83 -0.61
N LEU A 9 -9.51 23.54 0.46
CA LEU A 9 -9.48 22.99 1.81
C LEU A 9 -10.88 22.61 2.30
N TYR A 10 -11.86 23.49 2.15
CA TYR A 10 -13.24 23.22 2.54
C TYR A 10 -13.84 22.06 1.74
N ASP A 11 -13.65 22.04 0.43
CA ASP A 11 -14.11 20.94 -0.43
C ASP A 11 -13.46 19.62 0.00
N THR A 12 -12.17 19.62 0.32
CA THR A 12 -11.46 18.41 0.79
C THR A 12 -11.99 17.94 2.15
N LEU A 13 -12.19 18.85 3.11
CA LEU A 13 -12.74 18.54 4.43
C LEU A 13 -14.15 17.91 4.33
N LEU A 14 -14.98 18.41 3.40
CA LEU A 14 -16.32 17.87 3.15
C LEU A 14 -16.30 16.48 2.49
N CYS A 15 -15.17 16.07 1.92
CA CYS A 15 -15.00 14.77 1.27
C CYS A 15 -14.33 13.71 2.16
N ILE A 16 -13.97 13.99 3.41
CA ILE A 16 -13.27 13.03 4.28
C ILE A 16 -14.24 11.88 4.65
N PRO A 17 -14.04 10.64 4.14
CA PRO A 17 -14.78 9.49 4.65
C PRO A 17 -14.27 9.13 6.06
N GLY A 18 -14.98 8.29 6.81
CA GLY A 18 -14.50 7.78 8.10
C GLY A 18 -13.20 6.98 7.95
N MET A 19 -12.05 7.65 8.00
CA MET A 19 -10.74 7.06 7.67
C MET A 19 -10.31 5.94 8.62
N ASN A 20 -10.86 5.93 9.84
CA ASN A 20 -10.61 4.91 10.85
C ASN A 20 -11.68 3.81 10.87
N GLU A 21 -12.64 3.84 9.94
CA GLU A 21 -13.70 2.85 9.88
C GLU A 21 -13.21 1.60 9.13
N SER A 22 -13.33 0.44 9.78
CA SER A 22 -13.03 -0.84 9.14
C SER A 22 -14.04 -1.14 8.04
N VAL A 23 -13.58 -1.19 6.79
CA VAL A 23 -14.39 -1.57 5.64
C VAL A 23 -14.14 -3.02 5.22
N ARG A 24 -15.22 -3.74 4.89
CA ARG A 24 -15.09 -5.10 4.32
C ARG A 24 -14.84 -5.01 2.82
N ILE A 25 -13.68 -5.48 2.37
CA ILE A 25 -13.33 -5.56 0.96
C ILE A 25 -13.32 -7.04 0.52
N ASP A 26 -14.27 -7.44 -0.32
CA ASP A 26 -14.28 -8.77 -0.95
C ASP A 26 -13.53 -8.71 -2.28
N VAL A 27 -12.28 -9.21 -2.29
CA VAL A 27 -11.40 -9.18 -3.45
C VAL A 27 -11.13 -10.59 -3.95
N LYS A 28 -11.51 -10.86 -5.21
CA LYS A 28 -11.11 -12.06 -5.95
C LYS A 28 -10.01 -11.71 -6.95
N VAL A 29 -8.76 -11.99 -6.59
CA VAL A 29 -7.59 -11.73 -7.45
C VAL A 29 -6.81 -13.01 -7.69
N SER A 30 -6.12 -13.06 -8.83
CA SER A 30 -5.21 -14.16 -9.13
C SER A 30 -3.94 -14.07 -8.27
N ARG A 31 -3.31 -15.21 -7.99
CA ARG A 31 -2.01 -15.29 -7.30
C ARG A 31 -0.93 -14.39 -7.93
N LYS A 32 -0.94 -14.26 -9.26
CA LYS A 32 -0.04 -13.36 -9.99
C LYS A 32 -0.24 -11.90 -9.57
N MET A 33 -1.49 -11.46 -9.41
CA MET A 33 -1.79 -10.09 -8.99
C MET A 33 -1.41 -9.85 -7.53
N VAL A 34 -1.61 -10.84 -6.64
CA VAL A 34 -1.17 -10.75 -5.25
C VAL A 34 0.35 -10.57 -5.17
N LEU A 35 1.10 -11.38 -5.93
CA LEU A 35 2.57 -11.28 -5.97
C LEU A 35 3.02 -9.91 -6.49
N LEU A 36 2.43 -9.43 -7.59
CA LEU A 36 2.76 -8.11 -8.15
C LEU A 36 2.43 -6.97 -7.18
N LEU A 37 1.27 -7.06 -6.51
CA LEU A 37 0.86 -6.07 -5.51
C LEU A 37 1.86 -6.03 -4.35
N SER A 38 2.28 -7.18 -3.82
CA SER A 38 3.30 -7.24 -2.76
C SER A 38 4.56 -6.49 -3.17
N GLN A 39 5.07 -6.77 -4.37
CA GLN A 39 6.31 -6.16 -4.84
C GLN A 39 6.21 -4.64 -5.07
N VAL A 40 5.07 -4.17 -5.55
CA VAL A 40 4.84 -2.72 -5.74
C VAL A 40 4.73 -2.02 -4.39
N VAL A 41 4.01 -2.61 -3.43
CA VAL A 41 3.85 -2.02 -2.09
C VAL A 41 5.17 -2.04 -1.33
N GLU A 42 5.89 -3.16 -1.29
CA GLU A 42 7.22 -3.26 -0.68
C GLU A 42 8.18 -2.19 -1.23
N ARG A 43 8.24 -2.06 -2.57
CA ARG A 43 9.06 -1.03 -3.21
C ARG A 43 8.62 0.39 -2.87
N GLY A 44 7.31 0.62 -2.75
CA GLY A 44 6.76 1.92 -2.38
C GLY A 44 7.11 2.30 -0.94
N LEU A 45 6.99 1.36 -0.01
CA LEU A 45 7.32 1.55 1.41
C LEU A 45 8.82 1.75 1.63
N ASP A 46 9.67 1.09 0.85
CA ASP A 46 11.14 1.19 0.96
C ASP A 46 11.72 2.39 0.18
N ALA A 47 10.88 3.14 -0.56
CA ALA A 47 11.33 4.28 -1.33
C ALA A 47 11.73 5.44 -0.40
N LYS A 48 13.01 5.85 -0.44
CA LYS A 48 13.52 6.99 0.35
C LYS A 48 12.98 8.35 -0.12
N ASP A 49 12.54 8.41 -1.37
CA ASP A 49 11.89 9.59 -1.98
C ASP A 49 10.41 9.28 -2.17
N GLY A 50 9.69 9.11 -1.06
CA GLY A 50 8.24 8.99 -1.09
C GLY A 50 7.66 10.23 -1.78
N THR A 51 6.77 10.08 -2.75
CA THR A 51 6.14 11.24 -3.39
C THR A 51 4.67 11.30 -3.02
N GLY A 52 4.21 12.44 -2.52
CA GLY A 52 2.79 12.72 -2.30
C GLY A 52 2.25 12.16 -0.98
N MET A 53 1.10 11.49 -1.01
CA MET A 53 0.35 11.14 0.21
C MET A 53 1.12 10.23 1.18
N MET A 54 2.07 9.43 0.69
CA MET A 54 2.87 8.51 1.50
C MET A 54 3.79 9.23 2.49
N GLU A 55 4.29 10.43 2.17
CA GLU A 55 5.09 11.25 3.10
C GLU A 55 4.24 11.84 4.23
N ALA A 56 2.94 12.03 3.98
CA ALA A 56 1.99 12.58 4.94
C ALA A 56 1.34 11.49 5.82
N MET A 57 1.59 10.21 5.56
CA MET A 57 1.01 9.11 6.33
C MET A 57 1.84 8.83 7.61
N PRO A 58 1.16 8.57 8.74
CA PRO A 58 1.83 8.10 9.95
C PRO A 58 2.53 6.76 9.74
N ALA A 59 3.59 6.51 10.52
CA ALA A 59 4.33 5.25 10.47
C ALA A 59 3.45 4.04 10.84
N GLU A 60 2.46 4.23 11.73
CA GLU A 60 1.50 3.17 12.08
C GLU A 60 0.68 2.74 10.85
N SER A 61 0.19 3.68 10.06
CA SER A 61 -0.58 3.39 8.84
C SER A 61 0.24 2.64 7.78
N LEU A 62 1.54 2.95 7.67
CA LEU A 62 2.45 2.24 6.79
C LEU A 62 2.70 0.79 7.26
N GLN A 63 2.78 0.60 8.58
CA GLN A 63 2.91 -0.73 9.19
C GLN A 63 1.64 -1.57 8.99
N GLU A 64 0.45 -1.00 9.17
CA GLU A 64 -0.83 -1.66 8.88
C GLU A 64 -0.93 -2.09 7.42
N LEU A 65 -0.46 -1.25 6.49
CA LEU A 65 -0.41 -1.59 5.06
C LEU A 65 0.53 -2.77 4.78
N ARG A 66 1.68 -2.84 5.46
CA ARG A 66 2.63 -3.95 5.34
C ARG A 66 2.00 -5.26 5.83
N GLU A 67 1.34 -5.23 6.99
CA GLU A 67 0.63 -6.38 7.55
C GLU A 67 -0.51 -6.87 6.66
N LEU A 68 -1.24 -5.94 6.03
CA LEU A 68 -2.30 -6.27 5.08
C LEU A 68 -1.74 -7.06 3.87
N VAL A 69 -0.62 -6.61 3.31
CA VAL A 69 0.04 -7.26 2.17
C VAL A 69 0.60 -8.62 2.56
N ASP A 70 1.24 -8.73 3.73
CA ASP A 70 1.74 -10.00 4.26
C ASP A 70 0.60 -11.02 4.43
N GLY A 71 -0.56 -10.56 4.92
CA GLY A 71 -1.77 -11.37 5.01
C GLY A 71 -2.29 -11.86 3.66
N PHE A 72 -2.15 -11.08 2.57
CA PHE A 72 -2.50 -11.56 1.21
C PHE A 72 -1.50 -12.60 0.69
N MET A 73 -0.21 -12.41 0.97
CA MET A 73 0.84 -13.36 0.59
C MET A 73 0.66 -14.71 1.29
N GLU A 74 0.33 -14.70 2.57
CA GLU A 74 0.04 -15.91 3.34
C GLU A 74 -1.23 -16.62 2.82
N LYS A 75 -2.35 -15.89 2.69
CA LYS A 75 -3.63 -16.46 2.20
C LYS A 75 -3.54 -17.00 0.77
N SER A 76 -2.66 -16.45 -0.06
CA SER A 76 -2.45 -16.91 -1.43
C SER A 76 -1.46 -18.08 -1.54
N GLY A 77 -0.72 -18.38 -0.48
CA GLY A 77 0.31 -19.42 -0.42
C GLY A 77 1.58 -19.07 -1.19
N LEU A 78 1.88 -17.78 -1.33
CA LEU A 78 2.97 -17.29 -2.20
C LEU A 78 4.24 -16.90 -1.44
N THR A 79 4.20 -16.84 -0.11
CA THR A 79 5.33 -16.40 0.73
C THR A 79 6.63 -17.15 0.43
N GLU A 80 6.58 -18.49 0.35
CA GLU A 80 7.76 -19.31 0.08
C GLU A 80 8.28 -19.12 -1.35
N LEU A 81 7.37 -18.98 -2.32
CA LEU A 81 7.73 -18.73 -3.71
C LEU A 81 8.44 -17.39 -3.87
N ALA A 82 7.89 -16.33 -3.28
CA ALA A 82 8.49 -14.99 -3.32
C ALA A 82 9.90 -14.99 -2.72
N ARG A 83 10.09 -15.66 -1.57
CA ARG A 83 11.41 -15.80 -0.94
C ARG A 83 12.43 -16.46 -1.87
N LYS A 84 12.05 -17.56 -2.51
CA LYS A 84 12.94 -18.28 -3.45
C LYS A 84 13.25 -17.46 -4.69
N LEU A 85 12.26 -16.75 -5.23
CA LEU A 85 12.47 -15.85 -6.38
C LEU A 85 13.45 -14.73 -6.06
N ASN A 86 13.33 -14.10 -4.89
CA ASN A 86 14.27 -13.07 -4.45
C ASN A 86 15.69 -13.61 -4.29
N ALA A 87 15.84 -14.81 -3.73
CA ALA A 87 17.15 -15.47 -3.65
C ALA A 87 17.76 -15.73 -5.04
N ILE A 88 16.95 -16.16 -6.01
CA ILE A 88 17.41 -16.37 -7.41
C ILE A 88 17.84 -15.04 -8.05
N GLN A 89 17.11 -13.96 -7.82
CA GLN A 89 17.47 -12.64 -8.35
C GLN A 89 18.82 -12.17 -7.79
N GLN A 90 19.06 -12.35 -6.50
CA GLN A 90 20.32 -11.97 -5.85
C GLN A 90 21.53 -12.79 -6.32
N LEU A 91 21.32 -14.02 -6.81
CA LEU A 91 22.38 -14.84 -7.41
C LEU A 91 22.75 -14.42 -8.85
N LYS A 92 21.90 -13.63 -9.51
CA LYS A 92 22.12 -13.16 -10.89
C LYS A 92 22.65 -11.72 -10.97
N GLY A 93 22.75 -11.03 -9.83
CA GLY A 93 23.38 -9.70 -9.72
C GLY A 93 24.81 -9.82 -9.21
#